data_AF-A0AAJ1TBS1-F1
#
_entry.id   AF-A0AAJ1TBS1-F1
#
_cell.length_a   1.000
_cell.length_b   1.000
_cell.length_c   1.000
_cell.angle_alpha   90.00
_cell.angle_beta   90.00
_cell.angle_gamma   90.00
#
_symmetry.space_group_name_H-M   'P 1'
#
loop_
_entity.id
_entity.type
_entity.pdbx_description
1 polymer ?
#
loop_
_entity_poly.entity_id
_entity_poly.type
_entity_poly.pdbx_seq_one_letter_code
_entity_poly.pdbx_strand_id
1 'polypeptide(L)'
;MTATGRRARVPRRLVALVALPFVAASALAAGVQAAASDRLPARLAVHFGAGGVPDRFESPAQFLVTVAALLLLGGAAWTVLVVRGARGGGAGTGMATAMGWGLAAFLGSISVLLLQLNADAADPAEVRLPLWHFGAALAVALTAGFLGHALVRGLVPAWPPDRESSGAERLDLPRHGRAGWARRTGSWPLLLAGLVTLCVAAALLLVSGTSWWAGIVLLLSGLPLVLMAQADVTVDQRGLTVRLSGLPWPRLSVPLDQVVTARTRSVNPLGEFGGWGYRVTPKRSGLIYRSGEALVVRRTGDGREFAVTVDDAGTAAALLNTLAERRPETR
;
A
#
# COMPACT_ATOMS: atom_id res chain seq x y z
N MET A 1 20.32 25.01 -9.88
CA MET A 1 19.00 25.55 -9.49
C MET A 1 18.11 24.39 -9.09
N THR A 2 17.85 24.21 -7.79
CA THR A 2 17.00 23.15 -7.26
C THR A 2 15.54 23.45 -7.60
N ALA A 3 15.03 22.81 -8.65
CA ALA A 3 13.59 22.79 -8.92
C ALA A 3 12.90 22.08 -7.75
N THR A 4 12.45 22.85 -6.77
CA THR A 4 11.56 22.36 -5.71
C THR A 4 10.27 21.93 -6.41
N GLY A 5 10.16 20.63 -6.68
CA GLY A 5 8.99 20.02 -7.31
C GLY A 5 7.73 20.49 -6.60
N ARG A 6 6.94 21.31 -7.29
CA ARG A 6 5.73 21.92 -6.74
C ARG A 6 4.72 20.81 -6.47
N ARG A 7 4.62 20.38 -5.20
CA ARG A 7 3.68 19.33 -4.75
C ARG A 7 2.28 19.63 -5.29
N ALA A 8 1.67 18.65 -5.95
CA ALA A 8 0.35 18.81 -6.53
C ALA A 8 -0.68 19.10 -5.42
N ARG A 9 -1.58 20.07 -5.67
CA ARG A 9 -2.70 20.32 -4.76
C ARG A 9 -3.67 19.15 -4.85
N VAL A 10 -3.98 18.54 -3.71
CA VAL A 10 -4.92 17.41 -3.65
C VAL A 10 -6.35 17.95 -3.74
N PRO A 11 -7.19 17.44 -4.65
CA PRO A 11 -8.57 17.88 -4.78
C PRO A 11 -9.38 17.53 -3.53
N ARG A 12 -10.17 18.48 -3.00
CA ARG A 12 -11.05 18.28 -1.84
C ARG A 12 -12.01 17.10 -2.03
N ARG A 13 -12.45 16.88 -3.29
CA ARG A 13 -13.31 15.75 -3.68
C ARG A 13 -12.67 14.39 -3.39
N LEU A 14 -11.36 14.24 -3.58
CA LEU A 14 -10.66 13.00 -3.23
C LEU A 14 -10.68 12.76 -1.72
N VAL A 15 -10.40 13.80 -0.92
CA VAL A 15 -10.43 13.71 0.54
C VAL A 15 -11.82 13.25 1.01
N ALA A 16 -12.87 13.89 0.49
CA ALA A 16 -14.25 13.53 0.81
C ALA A 16 -14.58 12.09 0.39
N LEU A 17 -14.26 11.69 -0.85
CA LEU A 17 -14.52 10.35 -1.35
C LEU A 17 -13.82 9.25 -0.54
N VAL A 18 -12.63 9.53 0.02
CA VAL A 18 -11.89 8.55 0.82
C VAL A 18 -12.39 8.50 2.27
N ALA A 19 -12.77 9.64 2.85
CA ALA A 19 -13.17 9.72 4.25
C ALA A 19 -14.65 9.35 4.50
N LEU A 20 -15.55 9.73 3.59
CA LEU A 20 -17.00 9.59 3.77
C LEU A 20 -17.47 8.16 4.07
N PRO A 21 -16.96 7.09 3.42
CA PRO A 21 -17.40 5.73 3.71
C PRO A 21 -17.17 5.33 5.17
N PHE A 22 -16.07 5.76 5.80
CA PHE A 22 -15.78 5.48 7.20
C PHE A 22 -16.76 6.21 8.13
N VAL A 23 -17.06 7.49 7.83
CA VAL A 23 -18.04 8.28 8.59
C VAL A 23 -19.44 7.67 8.43
N ALA A 24 -19.83 7.30 7.22
CA ALA A 24 -21.11 6.66 6.93
C ALA A 24 -21.25 5.31 7.64
N ALA A 25 -20.22 4.47 7.62
CA ALA A 25 -20.22 3.20 8.34
C ALA A 25 -20.37 3.39 9.85
N SER A 26 -19.66 4.36 10.44
CA SER A 26 -19.78 4.68 11.87
C SER A 26 -21.18 5.19 12.23
N ALA A 27 -21.73 6.10 11.41
CA ALA A 27 -23.08 6.63 11.62
C ALA A 27 -24.15 5.55 11.48
N LEU A 28 -23.99 4.64 10.50
CA LEU A 28 -24.89 3.51 10.31
C LEU A 28 -24.87 2.57 11.53
N ALA A 29 -23.69 2.21 12.03
CA ALA A 29 -23.57 1.36 13.22
C ALA A 29 -24.23 2.02 14.45
N ALA A 30 -23.98 3.31 14.66
CA ALA A 30 -24.62 4.08 15.74
C ALA A 30 -26.14 4.14 15.59
N GLY A 31 -26.64 4.39 14.39
CA GLY A 31 -28.07 4.45 14.09
C GLY A 31 -28.78 3.11 14.28
N VAL A 32 -28.16 2.01 13.83
CA VAL A 32 -28.69 0.65 14.03
C VAL A 32 -28.72 0.30 15.51
N GLN A 33 -27.67 0.61 16.27
CA GLN A 33 -27.64 0.35 17.70
C GLN A 33 -28.70 1.16 18.45
N ALA A 34 -28.86 2.44 18.10
CA ALA A 34 -29.90 3.29 18.69
C ALA A 34 -31.31 2.78 18.37
N ALA A 35 -31.55 2.35 17.13
CA ALA A 35 -32.83 1.78 16.73
C ALA A 35 -33.13 0.41 17.38
N ALA A 36 -32.09 -0.33 17.77
CA ALA A 36 -32.20 -1.63 18.42
C ALA A 36 -32.01 -1.56 19.94
N SER A 37 -31.91 -0.37 20.55
CA SER A 37 -31.51 -0.21 21.96
C SER A 37 -32.31 -1.08 22.93
N ASP A 38 -33.62 -1.19 22.69
CA ASP A 38 -34.57 -1.86 23.57
C ASP A 38 -34.53 -3.39 23.39
N ARG A 39 -33.89 -3.87 22.33
CA ARG A 39 -33.76 -5.29 21.95
C ARG A 39 -32.37 -5.85 22.22
N LEU A 40 -31.41 -5.00 22.59
CA LEU A 40 -30.03 -5.42 22.80
C LEU A 40 -29.83 -5.89 24.25
N PRO A 41 -29.19 -7.06 24.46
CA PRO A 41 -28.82 -7.51 25.79
C PRO A 41 -27.78 -6.60 26.43
N ALA A 42 -27.65 -6.68 27.76
CA ALA A 42 -26.67 -5.89 28.52
C ALA A 42 -25.21 -6.11 28.08
N ARG A 43 -24.92 -7.27 27.46
CA ARG A 43 -23.63 -7.62 26.88
C ARG A 43 -23.84 -8.19 25.49
N LEU A 44 -23.02 -7.78 24.54
CA LEU A 44 -23.03 -8.25 23.16
C LEU A 44 -21.91 -9.27 22.96
N ALA A 45 -22.19 -10.37 22.26
CA ALA A 45 -21.16 -11.21 21.67
C ALA A 45 -20.47 -10.46 20.52
N VAL A 46 -19.17 -10.18 20.66
CA VAL A 46 -18.41 -9.31 19.73
C VAL A 46 -17.22 -10.00 19.07
N HIS A 47 -16.75 -11.10 19.63
CA HIS A 47 -15.72 -11.95 19.03
C HIS A 47 -16.17 -13.41 19.09
N PHE A 48 -15.80 -14.16 18.05
CA PHE A 48 -16.18 -15.55 17.86
C PHE A 48 -14.92 -16.36 17.57
N GLY A 49 -14.69 -17.39 18.37
CA GLY A 49 -13.60 -18.33 18.21
C GLY A 49 -13.85 -19.35 17.08
N ALA A 50 -13.00 -20.38 17.03
CA ALA A 50 -13.15 -21.46 16.06
C ALA A 50 -14.54 -22.11 16.17
N GLY A 51 -15.22 -22.28 15.03
CA GLY A 51 -16.59 -22.83 14.98
C GLY A 51 -17.71 -21.80 15.16
N GLY A 52 -17.41 -20.50 15.27
CA GLY A 52 -18.43 -19.44 15.35
C GLY A 52 -19.10 -19.33 16.72
N VAL A 53 -18.40 -19.76 17.78
CA VAL A 53 -18.84 -19.68 19.18
C VAL A 53 -18.27 -18.41 19.82
N PRO A 54 -19.07 -17.63 20.55
CA PRO A 54 -18.61 -16.39 21.14
C PRO A 54 -17.66 -16.62 22.32
N ASP A 55 -16.57 -15.87 22.36
CA ASP A 55 -15.52 -15.96 23.39
C ASP A 55 -15.16 -14.60 24.01
N ARG A 56 -15.70 -13.50 23.49
CA ARG A 56 -15.60 -12.15 24.08
C ARG A 56 -16.94 -11.43 24.03
N PHE A 57 -17.23 -10.71 25.11
CA PHE A 57 -18.45 -9.92 25.25
C PHE A 57 -18.17 -8.52 25.78
N GLU A 58 -18.86 -7.52 25.24
CA GLU A 58 -18.72 -6.10 25.59
C GLU A 58 -20.09 -5.47 25.85
N SER A 59 -20.17 -4.37 26.60
CA SER A 59 -21.43 -3.62 26.68
C SER A 59 -21.74 -2.93 25.34
N PRO A 60 -23.01 -2.61 25.02
CA PRO A 60 -23.35 -1.88 23.81
C PRO A 60 -22.58 -0.56 23.65
N ALA A 61 -22.36 0.16 24.76
CA ALA A 61 -21.60 1.41 24.74
C ALA A 61 -20.12 1.18 24.40
N GLN A 62 -19.48 0.15 24.98
CA GLN A 62 -18.09 -0.21 24.69
C GLN A 62 -17.94 -0.63 23.23
N PHE A 63 -18.84 -1.48 22.73
CA PHE A 63 -18.85 -1.90 21.34
C PHE A 63 -18.92 -0.71 20.38
N LEU A 64 -19.85 0.24 20.63
CA LEU A 64 -19.99 1.43 19.80
C LEU A 64 -18.73 2.30 19.80
N VAL A 65 -18.12 2.51 20.96
CA VAL A 65 -16.87 3.28 21.08
C VAL A 65 -15.75 2.58 20.32
N THR A 66 -15.60 1.26 20.45
CA THR A 66 -14.58 0.47 19.74
C THR A 66 -14.77 0.56 18.22
N VAL A 67 -15.99 0.37 17.72
CA VAL A 67 -16.33 0.46 16.30
C VAL A 67 -16.10 1.87 15.77
N ALA A 68 -16.57 2.90 16.48
CA ALA A 68 -16.38 4.29 16.10
C ALA A 68 -14.90 4.67 16.07
N ALA A 69 -14.11 4.24 17.07
CA ALA A 69 -12.68 4.48 17.10
C ALA A 69 -11.97 3.80 15.92
N LEU A 70 -12.26 2.52 15.66
CA LEU A 70 -11.66 1.77 14.56
C LEU A 70 -11.96 2.41 13.19
N LEU A 71 -13.22 2.76 12.94
CA LEU A 71 -13.65 3.36 11.67
C LEU A 71 -13.16 4.80 11.52
N LEU A 72 -13.30 5.66 12.54
CA LEU A 72 -12.96 7.08 12.40
C LEU A 72 -11.44 7.32 12.46
N LEU A 73 -10.72 6.69 13.40
CA LEU A 73 -9.26 6.83 13.47
C LEU A 73 -8.58 6.10 12.31
N GLY A 74 -9.04 4.88 11.99
CA GLY A 74 -8.56 4.13 10.84
C GLY A 74 -8.84 4.86 9.52
N GLY A 75 -10.06 5.40 9.36
CA GLY A 75 -10.46 6.20 8.21
C GLY A 75 -9.67 7.51 8.08
N ALA A 76 -9.40 8.20 9.19
CA ALA A 76 -8.54 9.38 9.20
C ALA A 76 -7.11 9.04 8.78
N ALA A 77 -6.51 7.98 9.35
CA ALA A 77 -5.18 7.51 8.99
C ALA A 77 -5.09 7.10 7.51
N TRP A 78 -6.10 6.36 7.01
CA TRP A 78 -6.21 5.96 5.61
C TRP A 78 -6.32 7.18 4.68
N THR A 79 -7.16 8.15 5.04
CA THR A 79 -7.32 9.41 4.29
C THR A 79 -5.99 10.18 4.23
N VAL A 80 -5.27 10.29 5.34
CA VAL A 80 -3.95 10.93 5.39
C VAL A 80 -2.94 10.22 4.48
N LEU A 81 -2.92 8.88 4.49
CA LEU A 81 -2.08 8.06 3.63
C LEU A 81 -2.37 8.34 2.14
N VAL A 82 -3.64 8.30 1.74
CA VAL A 82 -4.05 8.55 0.35
C VAL A 82 -3.72 9.98 -0.08
N VAL A 83 -3.98 10.98 0.77
CA VAL A 83 -3.68 12.39 0.48
C VAL A 83 -2.17 12.61 0.35
N ARG A 84 -1.35 11.98 1.21
CA ARG A 84 0.11 12.04 1.10
C ARG A 84 0.61 11.41 -0.20
N GLY A 85 0.07 10.25 -0.58
CA GLY A 85 0.40 9.60 -1.85
C GLY A 85 -0.03 10.45 -3.06
N ALA A 86 -1.22 11.05 -3.02
CA ALA A 86 -1.73 11.88 -4.11
C ALA A 86 -0.90 13.14 -4.38
N ARG A 87 -0.24 13.70 -3.37
CA ARG A 87 0.69 14.84 -3.52
C ARG A 87 1.93 14.51 -4.37
N GLY A 88 2.28 13.22 -4.48
CA GLY A 88 3.44 12.71 -5.22
C GLY A 88 3.14 12.19 -6.62
N GLY A 89 1.98 12.49 -7.20
CA GLY A 89 1.66 12.13 -8.60
C GLY A 89 0.31 11.44 -8.82
N GLY A 90 -0.53 11.29 -7.79
CA GLY A 90 -1.92 10.82 -7.94
C GLY A 90 -2.12 9.37 -8.40
N ALA A 91 -1.07 8.73 -8.89
CA ALA A 91 -1.05 7.35 -9.32
C ALA A 91 -1.37 6.41 -8.15
N GLY A 92 -2.33 5.50 -8.38
CA GLY A 92 -2.79 4.52 -7.39
C GLY A 92 -3.95 5.01 -6.49
N THR A 93 -4.35 6.28 -6.56
CA THR A 93 -5.51 6.82 -5.79
C THR A 93 -6.80 6.05 -6.07
N GLY A 94 -6.98 5.58 -7.31
CA GLY A 94 -8.08 4.70 -7.71
C GLY A 94 -8.22 3.46 -6.84
N MET A 95 -7.15 2.69 -6.71
CA MET A 95 -7.17 1.45 -5.91
C MET A 95 -7.16 1.75 -4.42
N ALA A 96 -6.42 2.78 -3.98
CA ALA A 96 -6.40 3.15 -2.56
C ALA A 96 -7.79 3.61 -2.08
N THR A 97 -8.57 4.26 -2.96
CA THR A 97 -9.99 4.57 -2.70
C THR A 97 -10.82 3.28 -2.65
N ALA A 98 -10.63 2.36 -3.60
CA ALA A 98 -11.31 1.07 -3.62
C ALA A 98 -11.10 0.27 -2.32
N MET A 99 -9.84 0.15 -1.87
CA MET A 99 -9.48 -0.52 -0.62
C MET A 99 -10.09 0.16 0.60
N GLY A 100 -10.08 1.50 0.64
CA GLY A 100 -10.71 2.26 1.73
C GLY A 100 -12.22 2.05 1.80
N TRP A 101 -12.91 2.10 0.66
CA TRP A 101 -14.34 1.83 0.56
C TRP A 101 -14.68 0.39 0.96
N GLY A 102 -13.91 -0.58 0.48
CA GLY A 102 -14.10 -1.98 0.83
C GLY A 102 -13.87 -2.24 2.33
N LEU A 103 -12.82 -1.67 2.92
CA LEU A 103 -12.53 -1.80 4.34
C LEU A 103 -13.65 -1.18 5.21
N ALA A 104 -14.08 0.05 4.89
CA ALA A 104 -15.16 0.72 5.62
C ALA A 104 -16.47 -0.07 5.53
N ALA A 105 -16.82 -0.57 4.34
CA ALA A 105 -18.02 -1.35 4.11
C ALA A 105 -17.95 -2.72 4.80
N PHE A 106 -16.81 -3.41 4.78
CA PHE A 106 -16.61 -4.67 5.49
C PHE A 106 -16.82 -4.49 7.00
N LEU A 107 -16.09 -3.55 7.60
CA LEU A 107 -16.15 -3.28 9.04
C LEU A 107 -17.56 -2.82 9.44
N GLY A 108 -18.16 -1.90 8.70
CA GLY A 108 -19.53 -1.43 8.95
C GLY A 108 -20.56 -2.55 8.84
N SER A 109 -20.45 -3.42 7.82
CA SER A 109 -21.37 -4.56 7.63
C SER A 109 -21.25 -5.57 8.76
N ILE A 110 -20.04 -5.90 9.19
CA ILE A 110 -19.82 -6.78 10.35
C ILE A 110 -20.38 -6.13 11.62
N SER A 111 -20.16 -4.83 11.85
CA SER A 111 -20.70 -4.15 13.04
C SER A 111 -22.22 -4.18 13.09
N VAL A 112 -22.89 -3.88 11.96
CA VAL A 112 -24.36 -3.94 11.84
C VAL A 112 -24.86 -5.37 12.02
N LEU A 113 -24.19 -6.35 11.41
CA LEU A 113 -24.54 -7.76 11.56
C LEU A 113 -24.45 -8.23 13.02
N LEU A 114 -23.38 -7.85 13.74
CA LEU A 114 -23.23 -8.21 15.14
C LEU A 114 -24.35 -7.62 16.01
N LEU A 115 -24.77 -6.38 15.75
CA LEU A 115 -25.94 -5.79 16.42
C LEU A 115 -27.22 -6.55 16.10
N GLN A 116 -27.42 -6.97 14.85
CA GLN A 116 -28.60 -7.74 14.42
C GLN A 116 -28.65 -9.14 15.03
N LEU A 117 -27.50 -9.83 15.11
CA LEU A 117 -27.42 -11.18 15.67
C LEU A 117 -27.59 -11.18 17.20
N ASN A 118 -27.20 -10.09 17.87
CA ASN A 118 -27.42 -9.94 19.30
C ASN A 118 -28.82 -9.38 19.62
N ALA A 119 -29.50 -8.76 18.66
CA ALA A 119 -30.85 -8.25 18.88
C ALA A 119 -31.81 -9.41 19.19
N ASP A 120 -32.56 -9.28 20.29
CA ASP A 120 -33.46 -10.30 20.85
C ASP A 120 -32.77 -11.58 21.35
N ALA A 121 -31.44 -11.63 21.42
CA ALA A 121 -30.74 -12.76 22.01
C ALA A 121 -30.97 -12.80 23.52
N ALA A 122 -31.62 -13.86 24.02
CA ALA A 122 -31.84 -14.06 25.45
C ALA A 122 -30.52 -14.31 26.20
N ASP A 123 -29.62 -15.09 25.60
CA ASP A 123 -28.25 -15.27 26.07
C ASP A 123 -27.26 -14.96 24.93
N PRO A 124 -26.39 -13.94 25.08
CA PRO A 124 -25.31 -13.65 24.14
C PRO A 124 -24.39 -14.85 23.86
N ALA A 125 -24.25 -15.79 24.79
CA ALA A 125 -23.42 -16.98 24.61
C ALA A 125 -23.99 -17.98 23.59
N GLU A 126 -25.28 -17.88 23.27
CA GLU A 126 -25.95 -18.72 22.27
C GLU A 126 -25.88 -18.14 20.86
N VAL A 127 -25.48 -16.88 20.72
CA VAL A 127 -25.29 -16.23 19.40
C VAL A 127 -24.27 -17.02 18.59
N ARG A 128 -24.55 -17.22 17.31
CA ARG A 128 -23.65 -17.91 16.37
C ARG A 128 -23.36 -17.02 15.18
N LEU A 129 -22.11 -17.07 14.71
CA LEU A 129 -21.68 -16.37 13.50
C LEU A 129 -21.21 -17.37 12.42
N PRO A 130 -22.14 -17.96 11.64
CA PRO A 130 -21.79 -18.82 10.51
C PRO A 130 -20.86 -18.13 9.50
N LEU A 131 -19.92 -18.87 8.91
CA LEU A 131 -18.90 -18.35 7.99
C LEU A 131 -19.46 -17.64 6.74
N TRP A 132 -20.67 -18.01 6.29
CA TRP A 132 -21.28 -17.37 5.12
C TRP A 132 -21.54 -15.88 5.33
N HIS A 133 -21.74 -15.43 6.58
CA HIS A 133 -21.87 -14.02 6.91
C HIS A 133 -20.61 -13.22 6.58
N PHE A 134 -19.42 -13.81 6.81
CA PHE A 134 -18.16 -13.21 6.37
C PHE A 134 -18.08 -13.13 4.84
N GLY A 135 -18.57 -14.17 4.15
CA GLY A 135 -18.70 -14.16 2.69
C GLY A 135 -19.61 -13.03 2.19
N ALA A 136 -20.76 -12.82 2.83
CA ALA A 136 -21.69 -11.73 2.51
C ALA A 136 -21.06 -10.36 2.79
N ALA A 137 -20.42 -10.16 3.94
CA ALA A 137 -19.70 -8.93 4.27
C ALA A 137 -18.56 -8.65 3.28
N LEU A 138 -17.85 -9.69 2.84
CA LEU A 138 -16.82 -9.59 1.81
C LEU A 138 -17.42 -9.19 0.45
N ALA A 139 -18.57 -9.73 0.06
CA ALA A 139 -19.26 -9.33 -1.17
C ALA A 139 -19.67 -7.85 -1.14
N VAL A 140 -20.17 -7.35 -0.01
CA VAL A 140 -20.46 -5.92 0.20
C VAL A 140 -19.19 -5.09 0.09
N ALA A 141 -18.09 -5.54 0.70
CA ALA A 141 -16.79 -4.87 0.64
C ALA A 141 -16.26 -4.75 -0.80
N LEU A 142 -16.31 -5.83 -1.58
CA LEU A 142 -15.87 -5.83 -2.98
C LEU A 142 -16.73 -4.90 -3.84
N THR A 143 -18.04 -4.91 -3.64
CA THR A 143 -18.98 -4.04 -4.35
C THR A 143 -18.75 -2.56 -4.02
N ALA A 144 -18.59 -2.24 -2.74
CA ALA A 144 -18.26 -0.89 -2.29
C ALA A 144 -16.90 -0.43 -2.82
N GLY A 145 -15.89 -1.32 -2.81
CA GLY A 145 -14.57 -1.04 -3.36
C GLY A 145 -14.61 -0.73 -4.86
N PHE A 146 -15.36 -1.52 -5.63
CA PHE A 146 -15.59 -1.26 -7.05
C PHE A 146 -16.27 0.10 -7.29
N LEU A 147 -17.31 0.41 -6.51
CA LEU A 147 -18.01 1.69 -6.58
C LEU A 147 -17.07 2.87 -6.25
N GLY A 148 -16.29 2.78 -5.17
CA GLY A 148 -15.29 3.79 -4.82
C GLY A 148 -14.24 3.99 -5.91
N HIS A 149 -13.81 2.92 -6.57
CA HIS A 149 -12.91 2.98 -7.72
C HIS A 149 -13.52 3.71 -8.92
N ALA A 150 -14.77 3.40 -9.25
CA ALA A 150 -15.49 4.03 -10.36
C ALA A 150 -15.72 5.52 -10.08
N LEU A 151 -16.16 5.87 -8.86
CA LEU A 151 -16.45 7.24 -8.46
C LEU A 151 -15.20 8.12 -8.46
N VAL A 152 -14.07 7.64 -7.95
CA VAL A 152 -12.84 8.44 -7.97
C VAL A 152 -12.33 8.67 -9.39
N ARG A 153 -12.49 7.70 -10.31
CA ARG A 153 -12.15 7.88 -11.72
C ARG A 153 -13.07 8.86 -12.44
N GLY A 154 -14.36 8.91 -12.09
CA GLY A 154 -15.33 9.81 -12.71
C GLY A 154 -15.33 11.23 -12.12
N LEU A 155 -15.07 11.37 -10.81
CA LEU A 155 -15.29 12.63 -10.08
C LEU A 155 -14.01 13.39 -9.73
N VAL A 156 -12.85 12.73 -9.76
CA VAL A 156 -11.56 13.34 -9.48
C VAL A 156 -10.79 13.56 -10.79
N PRO A 157 -10.39 14.80 -11.11
CA PRO A 157 -9.61 15.08 -12.32
C PRO A 157 -8.36 14.22 -12.40
N ALA A 158 -8.03 13.75 -13.62
CA ALA A 158 -6.79 13.04 -13.86
C ALA A 158 -5.61 13.93 -13.46
N TRP A 159 -4.64 13.34 -12.76
CA TRP A 159 -3.39 14.03 -12.48
C TRP A 159 -2.64 14.27 -13.79
N PRO A 160 -2.01 15.45 -13.97
CA PRO A 160 -1.19 15.70 -15.14
C PRO A 160 -0.15 14.57 -15.27
N PRO A 161 0.05 14.01 -16.47
CA PRO A 161 1.18 13.12 -16.68
C PRO A 161 2.45 13.90 -16.34
N ASP A 162 3.30 13.33 -15.49
CA ASP A 162 4.62 13.90 -15.25
C ASP A 162 5.37 13.92 -16.58
N ARG A 163 6.07 15.03 -16.86
CA ARG A 163 6.91 15.16 -18.05
C ARG A 163 7.97 14.05 -18.03
N GLU A 164 7.95 13.17 -19.01
CA GLU A 164 9.09 12.30 -19.27
C GLU A 164 10.31 13.20 -19.53
N SER A 165 11.40 13.03 -18.79
CA SER A 165 12.65 13.67 -19.18
C SER A 165 13.14 12.98 -20.44
N SER A 166 13.51 13.76 -21.46
CA SER A 166 14.12 13.18 -22.66
C SER A 166 15.35 12.38 -22.22
N GLY A 167 15.42 11.09 -22.57
CA GLY A 167 16.54 10.20 -22.22
C GLY A 167 17.90 10.57 -22.84
N ALA A 168 18.06 11.82 -23.28
CA ALA A 168 19.25 12.39 -23.87
C ALA A 168 20.09 13.20 -22.86
N GLU A 169 19.54 13.49 -21.67
CA GLU A 169 20.29 14.22 -20.64
C GLU A 169 21.47 13.39 -20.14
N ARG A 170 22.63 14.05 -20.01
CA ARG A 170 23.92 13.46 -19.67
C ARG A 170 24.63 14.37 -18.69
N LEU A 171 25.38 13.78 -17.76
CA LEU A 171 26.26 14.53 -16.88
C LEU A 171 27.59 14.83 -17.57
N ASP A 172 28.07 16.06 -17.43
CA ASP A 172 29.45 16.41 -17.78
C ASP A 172 30.38 15.88 -16.69
N LEU A 173 31.13 14.82 -17.02
CA LEU A 173 32.07 14.19 -16.12
C LEU A 173 33.50 14.36 -16.68
N PRO A 174 34.54 14.48 -15.84
CA PRO A 174 35.93 14.44 -16.33
C PRO A 174 36.20 13.13 -17.09
N ARG A 175 37.03 13.19 -18.16
CA ARG A 175 37.30 12.03 -19.05
C ARG A 175 37.80 10.77 -18.34
N HIS A 176 38.45 10.93 -17.19
CA HIS A 176 39.03 9.83 -16.39
C HIS A 176 38.41 9.71 -14.98
N GLY A 177 37.29 10.39 -14.71
CA GLY A 177 36.64 10.39 -13.41
C GLY A 177 35.84 9.11 -13.16
N ARG A 178 35.89 8.59 -11.92
CA ARG A 178 34.93 7.59 -11.43
C ARG A 178 33.77 8.34 -10.79
N ALA A 179 32.55 8.05 -11.24
CA ALA A 179 31.33 8.59 -10.65
C ALA A 179 30.42 7.44 -10.23
N GLY A 180 29.76 7.63 -9.09
CA GLY A 180 28.79 6.70 -8.55
C GLY A 180 27.64 7.48 -7.95
N TRP A 181 26.43 6.98 -8.14
CA TRP A 181 25.21 7.52 -7.55
C TRP A 181 24.55 6.42 -6.73
N ALA A 182 24.06 6.76 -5.55
CA ALA A 182 23.32 5.82 -4.72
C ALA A 182 22.20 6.51 -3.96
N ARG A 183 21.03 5.87 -3.92
CA ARG A 183 19.93 6.26 -3.05
C ARG A 183 19.19 5.05 -2.52
N ARG A 184 18.62 5.22 -1.34
CA ARG A 184 17.63 4.30 -0.79
C ARG A 184 16.25 4.66 -1.28
N THR A 185 15.48 3.63 -1.62
CA THR A 185 14.05 3.70 -1.89
C THR A 185 13.33 2.72 -0.98
N GLY A 186 12.04 2.94 -0.78
CA GLY A 186 11.25 2.03 0.06
C GLY A 186 9.79 2.42 0.16
N SER A 187 9.02 1.52 0.76
CA SER A 187 7.61 1.66 1.03
C SER A 187 7.39 1.80 2.53
N TRP A 188 7.18 3.03 3.00
CA TRP A 188 6.89 3.27 4.42
C TRP A 188 5.62 2.56 4.91
N PRO A 189 4.53 2.40 4.12
CA PRO A 189 3.37 1.64 4.57
C PRO A 189 3.71 0.16 4.73
N LEU A 190 4.55 -0.40 3.85
CA LEU A 190 5.00 -1.78 3.95
C LEU A 190 5.88 -1.99 5.19
N LEU A 191 6.79 -1.03 5.46
CA LEU A 191 7.62 -1.05 6.66
C LEU A 191 6.77 -0.97 7.93
N LEU A 192 5.81 -0.04 7.97
CA LEU A 192 4.93 0.14 9.12
C LEU A 192 4.04 -1.08 9.34
N ALA A 193 3.45 -1.63 8.28
CA ALA A 193 2.66 -2.85 8.35
C ALA A 193 3.51 -4.00 8.92
N GLY A 194 4.71 -4.21 8.40
CA GLY A 194 5.65 -5.20 8.93
C GLY A 194 5.98 -4.99 10.41
N LEU A 195 6.32 -3.77 10.82
CA LEU A 195 6.63 -3.46 12.22
C LEU A 195 5.43 -3.68 13.14
N VAL A 196 4.23 -3.25 12.75
CA VAL A 196 3.00 -3.46 13.52
C VAL A 196 2.72 -4.96 13.66
N THR A 197 2.80 -5.71 12.55
CA THR A 197 2.62 -7.17 12.57
C THR A 197 3.63 -7.85 13.50
N LEU A 198 4.89 -7.43 13.50
CA LEU A 198 5.92 -7.94 14.40
C LEU A 198 5.66 -7.58 15.87
N CYS A 199 5.20 -6.36 16.15
CA CYS A 199 4.82 -5.95 17.51
C CYS A 199 3.65 -6.78 18.04
N VAL A 200 2.62 -7.02 17.20
CA VAL A 200 1.49 -7.89 17.57
C VAL A 200 1.98 -9.32 17.78
N ALA A 201 2.83 -9.85 16.90
CA ALA A 201 3.43 -11.17 17.05
C ALA A 201 4.16 -11.31 18.40
N ALA A 202 5.01 -10.34 18.76
CA ALA A 202 5.73 -10.32 20.03
C ALA A 202 4.77 -10.28 21.23
N ALA A 203 3.71 -9.45 21.17
CA ALA A 203 2.71 -9.39 22.23
C ALA A 203 2.00 -10.75 22.44
N LEU A 204 1.60 -11.44 21.36
CA LEU A 204 0.95 -12.75 21.46
C LEU A 204 1.88 -13.83 22.02
N LEU A 205 3.19 -13.73 21.77
CA LEU A 205 4.19 -14.67 22.29
C LEU A 205 4.55 -14.43 23.77
N LEU A 206 4.41 -13.19 24.26
CA LEU A 206 4.76 -12.81 25.63
C LEU A 206 3.59 -12.93 26.63
N VAL A 207 2.34 -13.01 26.14
CA VAL A 207 1.14 -13.09 27.00
C VAL A 207 0.67 -14.54 27.15
N SER A 208 0.83 -15.07 28.37
CA SER A 208 0.34 -16.40 28.77
C SER A 208 -1.17 -16.56 28.51
N GLY A 209 -1.57 -17.71 27.96
CA GLY A 209 -2.98 -18.02 27.62
C GLY A 209 -3.38 -17.67 26.19
N THR A 210 -2.48 -17.11 25.40
CA THR A 210 -2.70 -16.79 23.97
C THR A 210 -2.23 -17.92 23.05
N SER A 211 -2.81 -18.02 21.86
CA SER A 211 -2.37 -18.98 20.83
C SER A 211 -0.98 -18.63 20.29
N TRP A 212 0.07 -19.20 20.90
CA TRP A 212 1.48 -18.98 20.54
C TRP A 212 1.77 -19.19 19.04
N TRP A 213 1.09 -20.15 18.41
CA TRP A 213 1.23 -20.43 16.98
C TRP A 213 0.79 -19.24 16.10
N ALA A 214 -0.22 -18.48 16.53
CA ALA A 214 -0.65 -17.26 15.83
C ALA A 214 0.44 -16.18 15.90
N GLY A 215 1.14 -16.09 17.03
CA GLY A 215 2.33 -15.25 17.17
C GLY A 215 3.43 -15.64 16.18
N ILE A 216 3.72 -16.93 16.02
CA ILE A 216 4.70 -17.42 15.02
C ILE A 216 4.26 -17.09 13.60
N VAL A 217 2.98 -17.32 13.25
CA VAL A 217 2.46 -16.99 11.92
C VAL A 217 2.60 -15.50 11.62
N LEU A 218 2.25 -14.64 12.58
CA LEU A 218 2.41 -13.20 12.43
C LEU A 218 3.89 -12.81 12.31
N LEU A 219 4.78 -13.41 13.11
CA LEU A 219 6.22 -13.19 13.02
C LEU A 219 6.76 -13.52 11.63
N LEU A 220 6.43 -14.71 11.12
CA LEU A 220 6.82 -15.19 9.79
C LEU A 220 6.22 -14.36 8.65
N SER A 221 5.08 -13.72 8.88
CA SER A 221 4.46 -12.81 7.90
C SER A 221 5.02 -11.37 7.95
N GLY A 222 5.30 -10.84 9.14
CA GLY A 222 5.75 -9.46 9.35
C GLY A 222 7.21 -9.25 9.00
N LEU A 223 8.07 -10.25 9.28
CA LEU A 223 9.50 -10.16 9.03
C LEU A 223 9.82 -9.93 7.53
N PRO A 224 9.25 -10.70 6.57
CA PRO A 224 9.43 -10.41 5.14
C PRO A 224 8.99 -9.00 4.75
N LEU A 225 7.89 -8.47 5.31
CA LEU A 225 7.42 -7.12 4.98
C LEU A 225 8.47 -6.06 5.35
N VAL A 226 9.10 -6.18 6.52
CA VAL A 226 10.18 -5.28 6.95
C VAL A 226 11.41 -5.43 6.05
N LEU A 227 11.85 -6.67 5.82
CA LEU A 227 13.05 -6.96 5.02
C LEU A 227 12.91 -6.50 3.57
N MET A 228 11.70 -6.58 3.01
CA MET A 228 11.41 -6.17 1.64
C MET A 228 11.00 -4.70 1.53
N ALA A 229 10.84 -3.96 2.63
CA ALA A 229 10.32 -2.60 2.60
C ALA A 229 11.28 -1.57 2.01
N GLN A 230 12.57 -1.88 1.90
CA GLN A 230 13.61 -0.95 1.45
C GLN A 230 14.58 -1.61 0.48
N ALA A 231 15.05 -0.83 -0.48
CA ALA A 231 16.15 -1.21 -1.36
C ALA A 231 17.12 -0.06 -1.57
N ASP A 232 18.39 -0.39 -1.66
CA ASP A 232 19.45 0.51 -2.09
C ASP A 232 19.63 0.38 -3.61
N VAL A 233 19.53 1.51 -4.30
CA VAL A 233 19.73 1.66 -5.74
C VAL A 233 21.08 2.32 -5.95
N THR A 234 21.93 1.71 -6.76
CA THR A 234 23.26 2.23 -7.09
C THR A 234 23.45 2.22 -8.61
N VAL A 235 23.98 3.32 -9.13
CA VAL A 235 24.44 3.46 -10.52
C VAL A 235 25.94 3.73 -10.49
N ASP A 236 26.73 2.87 -11.10
CA ASP A 236 28.18 3.00 -11.21
C ASP A 236 28.69 2.43 -12.55
N GLN A 237 30.02 2.30 -12.69
CA GLN A 237 30.70 1.75 -13.86
C GLN A 237 30.23 0.31 -14.23
N ARG A 238 29.66 -0.44 -13.29
CA ARG A 238 29.13 -1.79 -13.52
C ARG A 238 27.71 -1.73 -14.11
N GLY A 239 26.99 -0.63 -13.91
CA GLY A 239 25.62 -0.40 -14.38
C GLY A 239 24.67 -0.07 -13.23
N LEU A 240 23.40 -0.46 -13.39
CA LEU A 240 22.38 -0.29 -12.37
C LEU A 240 22.36 -1.53 -11.46
N THR A 241 22.50 -1.34 -10.15
CA THR A 241 22.30 -2.38 -9.14
C THR A 241 21.20 -1.95 -8.17
N VAL A 242 20.28 -2.85 -7.87
CA VAL A 242 19.22 -2.70 -6.86
C VAL A 242 19.33 -3.86 -5.89
N ARG A 243 19.51 -3.57 -4.60
CA ARG A 243 19.66 -4.57 -3.55
C ARG A 243 18.69 -4.27 -2.41
N LEU A 244 18.08 -5.29 -1.81
CA LEU A 244 17.33 -5.06 -0.58
C LEU A 244 18.25 -4.53 0.52
N SER A 245 17.78 -3.52 1.24
CA SER A 245 18.60 -2.89 2.27
C SER A 245 18.86 -3.85 3.42
N GLY A 246 20.13 -4.01 3.80
CA GLY A 246 20.54 -4.91 4.88
C GLY A 246 20.65 -6.39 4.50
N LEU A 247 20.30 -6.78 3.27
CA LEU A 247 20.40 -8.16 2.79
C LEU A 247 21.47 -8.28 1.69
N PRO A 248 22.32 -9.33 1.71
CA PRO A 248 23.27 -9.59 0.62
C PRO A 248 22.57 -10.02 -0.68
N TRP A 249 21.39 -10.63 -0.56
CA TRP A 249 20.52 -11.13 -1.63
C TRP A 249 19.05 -10.99 -1.20
N PRO A 250 18.08 -10.71 -2.09
CA PRO A 250 18.15 -10.60 -3.55
C PRO A 250 18.79 -9.31 -4.07
N ARG A 251 19.50 -9.46 -5.19
CA ARG A 251 20.16 -8.40 -5.94
C ARG A 251 19.69 -8.45 -7.39
N LEU A 252 19.17 -7.34 -7.89
CA LEU A 252 18.82 -7.14 -9.29
C LEU A 252 19.88 -6.23 -9.92
N SER A 253 20.41 -6.59 -11.07
CA SER A 253 21.36 -5.74 -11.79
C SER A 253 21.04 -5.67 -13.27
N VAL A 254 21.18 -4.48 -13.84
CA VAL A 254 21.27 -4.26 -15.27
C VAL A 254 22.72 -3.86 -15.55
N PRO A 255 23.54 -4.79 -16.05
CA PRO A 255 24.92 -4.46 -16.35
C PRO A 255 24.98 -3.46 -17.50
N LEU A 256 25.99 -2.59 -17.47
CA LEU A 256 26.05 -1.39 -18.32
C LEU A 256 26.15 -1.73 -19.83
N ASP A 257 26.54 -2.95 -20.21
CA ASP A 257 26.56 -3.47 -21.59
C ASP A 257 25.16 -3.68 -22.16
N GLN A 258 24.21 -3.91 -21.27
CA GLN A 258 22.81 -4.08 -21.61
C GLN A 258 22.06 -2.75 -21.60
N VAL A 259 22.70 -1.61 -21.31
CA VAL A 259 21.98 -0.33 -21.24
C VAL A 259 21.98 0.37 -22.60
N VAL A 260 20.79 0.47 -23.21
CA VAL A 260 20.60 1.24 -24.46
C VAL A 260 20.31 2.71 -24.15
N THR A 261 19.34 2.94 -23.26
CA THR A 261 18.90 4.29 -22.88
C THR A 261 18.33 4.25 -21.46
N ALA A 262 18.67 5.24 -20.65
CA ALA A 262 18.07 5.51 -19.35
C ALA A 262 17.23 6.79 -19.41
N ARG A 263 16.05 6.77 -18.81
CA ARG A 263 15.18 7.95 -18.71
C ARG A 263 14.42 7.98 -17.41
N THR A 264 13.92 9.16 -17.05
CA THR A 264 13.00 9.30 -15.92
C THR A 264 11.57 9.25 -16.41
N ARG A 265 10.76 8.40 -15.78
CA ARG A 265 9.31 8.32 -16.02
C ARG A 265 8.62 8.22 -14.68
N SER A 266 7.48 8.90 -14.54
CA SER A 266 6.60 8.66 -13.40
C SER A 266 5.83 7.37 -13.63
N VAL A 267 5.96 6.44 -12.68
CA VAL A 267 5.35 5.12 -12.78
C VAL A 267 4.14 5.01 -11.86
N ASN A 268 3.07 4.44 -12.39
CA ASN A 268 1.92 3.98 -11.62
C ASN A 268 2.02 2.48 -11.32
N PRO A 269 2.24 2.07 -10.05
CA PRO A 269 2.37 0.66 -9.67
C PRO A 269 1.18 -0.20 -10.11
N LEU A 270 -0.03 0.30 -9.89
CA LEU A 270 -1.26 -0.46 -10.13
C LEU A 270 -1.72 -0.38 -11.58
N GLY A 271 -1.54 0.77 -12.22
CA GLY A 271 -1.94 0.98 -13.61
C GLY A 271 -1.00 0.31 -14.62
N GLU A 272 0.30 0.21 -14.30
CA GLU A 272 1.30 -0.29 -15.24
C GLU A 272 1.89 -1.66 -14.86
N PHE A 273 1.96 -1.97 -13.56
CA PHE A 273 2.64 -3.17 -13.05
C PHE A 273 1.73 -4.09 -12.23
N GLY A 274 0.44 -3.75 -12.07
CA GLY A 274 -0.53 -4.53 -11.31
C GLY A 274 -0.29 -4.55 -9.80
N GLY A 275 0.53 -3.65 -9.25
CA GLY A 275 0.77 -3.52 -7.82
C GLY A 275 2.19 -3.09 -7.46
N TRP A 276 2.51 -3.15 -6.16
CA TRP A 276 3.81 -2.81 -5.61
C TRP A 276 4.72 -4.03 -5.47
N GLY A 277 6.03 -3.79 -5.34
CA GLY A 277 7.06 -4.81 -5.21
C GLY A 277 7.77 -5.11 -6.53
N TYR A 278 8.42 -6.27 -6.59
CA TYR A 278 9.01 -6.74 -7.83
C TYR A 278 7.92 -7.30 -8.76
N ARG A 279 7.87 -6.79 -9.99
CA ARG A 279 6.86 -7.13 -10.97
C ARG A 279 7.51 -7.43 -12.31
N VAL A 280 7.03 -8.47 -12.96
CA VAL A 280 7.46 -8.89 -14.29
C VAL A 280 6.23 -8.98 -15.18
N THR A 281 6.25 -8.23 -16.26
CA THR A 281 5.27 -8.26 -17.35
C THR A 281 6.02 -8.65 -18.64
N PRO A 282 5.34 -9.09 -19.70
CA PRO A 282 6.00 -9.57 -20.92
C PRO A 282 7.02 -8.59 -21.54
N LYS A 283 6.81 -7.28 -21.34
CA LYS A 283 7.65 -6.21 -21.92
C LYS A 283 8.44 -5.41 -20.88
N ARG A 284 8.16 -5.55 -19.58
CA ARG A 284 8.71 -4.70 -18.53
C ARG A 284 8.92 -5.47 -17.23
N SER A 285 10.01 -5.21 -16.54
CA SER A 285 10.19 -5.60 -15.15
C SER A 285 10.46 -4.37 -14.30
N GLY A 286 10.23 -4.45 -12.99
CA GLY A 286 10.54 -3.34 -12.13
C GLY A 286 10.35 -3.61 -10.66
N LEU A 287 11.09 -2.84 -9.85
CA LEU A 287 10.93 -2.79 -8.41
C LEU A 287 10.24 -1.48 -8.05
N ILE A 288 8.96 -1.58 -7.70
CA ILE A 288 8.07 -0.44 -7.55
C ILE A 288 7.62 -0.34 -6.08
N TYR A 289 8.21 0.59 -5.34
CA TYR A 289 7.87 0.81 -3.92
C TYR A 289 6.82 1.90 -3.72
N ARG A 290 6.77 2.87 -4.62
CA ARG A 290 5.89 4.04 -4.52
C ARG A 290 5.47 4.48 -5.92
N SER A 291 4.34 5.18 -6.01
CA SER A 291 4.01 5.92 -7.22
C SER A 291 4.95 7.13 -7.36
N GLY A 292 5.21 7.54 -8.61
CA GLY A 292 5.99 8.75 -8.91
C GLY A 292 7.28 8.45 -9.66
N GLU A 293 8.27 9.31 -9.45
CA GLU A 293 9.56 9.28 -10.17
C GLU A 293 10.24 7.90 -10.13
N ALA A 294 10.56 7.39 -11.32
CA ALA A 294 11.27 6.13 -11.50
C ALA A 294 12.35 6.25 -12.58
N LEU A 295 13.46 5.56 -12.35
CA LEU A 295 14.51 5.32 -13.33
C LEU A 295 14.06 4.16 -14.22
N VAL A 296 13.91 4.41 -15.52
CA VAL A 296 13.54 3.40 -16.52
C VAL A 296 14.73 3.16 -17.45
N VAL A 297 15.25 1.94 -17.43
CA VAL A 297 16.38 1.50 -18.24
C VAL A 297 15.88 0.54 -19.31
N ARG A 298 16.16 0.85 -20.58
CA ARG A 298 15.86 -0.05 -21.70
C ARG A 298 17.06 -0.95 -21.96
N ARG A 299 16.80 -2.26 -22.05
CA ARG A 299 17.83 -3.28 -22.21
C ARG A 299 18.17 -3.60 -23.67
N THR A 300 19.44 -3.90 -23.93
CA THR A 300 19.94 -4.38 -25.23
C THR A 300 19.49 -5.81 -25.47
N GLY A 301 19.09 -6.15 -26.71
CA GLY A 301 18.68 -7.50 -27.11
C GLY A 301 17.18 -7.77 -26.95
N ASP A 302 16.67 -7.82 -25.73
CA ASP A 302 15.26 -8.16 -25.46
C ASP A 302 14.29 -6.96 -25.55
N GLY A 303 14.83 -5.74 -25.63
CA GLY A 303 14.07 -4.49 -25.68
C GLY A 303 13.24 -4.23 -24.41
N ARG A 304 13.43 -5.02 -23.35
CA ARG A 304 12.63 -4.92 -22.12
C ARG A 304 13.05 -3.71 -21.30
N GLU A 305 12.08 -3.12 -20.63
CA GLU A 305 12.32 -2.01 -19.71
C GLU A 305 12.47 -2.54 -18.28
N PHE A 306 13.47 -2.06 -17.56
CA PHE A 306 13.59 -2.23 -16.12
C PHE A 306 13.30 -0.89 -15.42
N ALA A 307 12.27 -0.84 -14.59
CA ALA A 307 11.87 0.36 -13.86
C ALA A 307 12.17 0.22 -12.36
N VAL A 308 12.76 1.24 -11.74
CA VAL A 308 12.92 1.31 -10.28
C VAL A 308 12.48 2.68 -9.77
N THR A 309 11.54 2.70 -8.84
CA THR A 309 11.07 3.95 -8.24
C THR A 309 12.09 4.45 -7.23
N VAL A 310 12.64 5.63 -7.44
CA VAL A 310 13.68 6.21 -6.59
C VAL A 310 13.65 7.73 -6.73
N ASP A 311 14.01 8.45 -5.66
CA ASP A 311 14.21 9.90 -5.75
C ASP A 311 15.39 10.21 -6.67
N ASP A 312 15.38 11.38 -7.33
CA ASP A 312 16.53 11.87 -8.11
C ASP A 312 16.93 10.90 -9.23
N ALA A 313 15.90 10.28 -9.84
CA ALA A 313 16.07 9.37 -10.95
C ALA A 313 16.64 10.08 -12.19
N GLY A 314 16.41 11.39 -12.32
CA GLY A 314 17.03 12.23 -13.36
C GLY A 314 18.56 12.17 -13.35
N THR A 315 19.18 12.41 -12.19
CA THR A 315 20.65 12.34 -12.05
C THR A 315 21.16 10.92 -12.28
N ALA A 316 20.43 9.91 -11.78
CA ALA A 316 20.77 8.50 -12.02
C ALA A 316 20.72 8.13 -13.51
N ALA A 317 19.69 8.58 -14.23
CA ALA A 317 19.53 8.36 -15.67
C ALA A 317 20.64 9.06 -16.46
N ALA A 318 20.92 10.33 -16.16
CA ALA A 318 21.96 11.10 -16.81
C ALA A 318 23.35 10.49 -16.59
N LEU A 319 23.64 10.02 -15.38
CA LEU A 319 24.87 9.29 -15.08
C LEU A 319 24.96 7.99 -15.88
N LEU A 320 23.89 7.19 -15.91
CA LEU A 320 23.89 5.90 -16.59
C LEU A 320 24.06 6.06 -18.10
N ASN A 321 23.43 7.07 -18.71
CA ASN A 321 23.63 7.43 -20.12
C ASN A 321 25.07 7.87 -20.41
N THR A 322 25.65 8.75 -19.58
CA THR A 322 27.04 9.18 -19.71
C THR A 322 28.01 8.00 -19.62
N LEU A 323 27.76 7.05 -18.71
CA LEU A 323 28.61 5.86 -18.56
C LEU A 323 28.45 4.89 -19.74
N ALA A 324 27.25 4.73 -20.29
CA ALA A 324 27.00 3.86 -21.43
C ALA A 324 27.71 4.37 -22.71
N GLU A 325 27.73 5.69 -22.93
CA GLU A 325 28.38 6.33 -24.08
C GLU A 325 29.91 6.31 -24.00
N ARG A 326 30.48 6.39 -22.79
CA ARG A 326 31.94 6.32 -22.58
C ARG A 326 32.53 4.93 -22.82
N ARG A 327 31.69 3.94 -23.09
CA ARG A 327 32.18 2.60 -23.37
C ARG A 327 32.94 2.61 -24.69
N PRO A 328 34.20 2.13 -24.71
CA PRO A 328 34.82 1.76 -25.97
C PRO A 328 33.99 0.61 -26.58
N GLU A 329 33.62 0.75 -27.86
CA GLU A 329 33.02 -0.34 -28.63
C GLU A 329 33.91 -1.57 -28.48
N THR A 330 33.40 -2.59 -27.80
CA THR A 330 34.12 -3.86 -27.67
C THR A 330 33.94 -4.55 -29.02
N ARG A 331 34.95 -4.41 -29.89
CA ARG A 331 35.10 -5.23 -31.11
C ARG A 331 35.32 -6.69 -30.74
#